data_AF-A0Q6X4-F1
#
_entry.id   AF-A0Q6X4-F1
#
_cell.length_a   1.000
_cell.length_b   1.000
_cell.length_c   1.000
_cell.angle_alpha   90.00
_cell.angle_beta   90.00
_cell.angle_gamma   90.00
#
_symmetry.space_group_name_H-M   'P 1'
#
loop_
_entity.id
_entity.type
_entity.pdbx_description
1 polymer ?
#
loop_
_entity_poly.entity_id
_entity_poly.type
_entity_poly.pdbx_seq_one_letter_code
_entity_poly.pdbx_strand_id
1 'polypeptide(L)'
;MKYGNLMMTKKKLLIGMVTISGIVILGSCGKTETVNELLIVDQCNDVRDLCRLELANAQVSRYTNFLGKTIKRLQSQTPLRDIQGTVTWNASAGTSLADNSDVQSELGLSCQDDNCTANSNSTAYTLPVGSNTISVSGTVTVDGKTIDLATDVPALVINTSAAGSSVHVFPTELEGNLTLQDLVDSLNQGRHYAHATFSADGSNLKIQCDPGYVWLDDINPEYGGQSSAASARSVAMVSWVEELEEFRVDEFRFLHFDMSSLTLNGVRLGNHVFWEMGCWPT
;
A
#
# COMPACT_ATOMS: atom_id res chain seq x y z
N MET A 1 -26.78 55.64 -33.88
CA MET A 1 -25.66 55.33 -34.80
C MET A 1 -25.76 53.87 -35.21
N LYS A 2 -25.56 53.58 -36.50
CA LYS A 2 -25.80 52.29 -37.16
C LYS A 2 -25.09 51.13 -36.44
N TYR A 3 -25.86 50.09 -36.09
CA TYR A 3 -25.34 48.78 -35.73
C TYR A 3 -24.67 48.16 -36.96
N GLY A 4 -23.35 47.92 -36.86
CA GLY A 4 -22.55 47.30 -37.90
C GLY A 4 -22.90 45.82 -38.03
N ASN A 5 -23.46 45.45 -39.18
CA ASN A 5 -23.63 44.07 -39.62
C ASN A 5 -22.25 43.41 -39.77
N LEU A 6 -21.93 42.45 -38.90
CA LEU A 6 -20.76 41.60 -39.04
C LEU A 6 -21.05 40.52 -40.10
N MET A 7 -20.58 40.74 -41.32
CA MET A 7 -20.64 39.78 -42.42
C MET A 7 -19.81 38.53 -42.11
N MET A 8 -20.45 37.38 -41.89
CA MET A 8 -19.79 36.08 -41.83
C MET A 8 -19.39 35.63 -43.25
N THR A 9 -18.11 35.78 -43.57
CA THR A 9 -17.49 35.36 -44.83
C THR A 9 -17.38 33.83 -44.88
N LYS A 10 -18.15 33.21 -45.77
CA LYS A 10 -18.14 31.77 -46.05
C LYS A 10 -16.79 31.34 -46.63
N LYS A 11 -15.88 30.82 -45.80
CA LYS A 11 -14.65 30.16 -46.28
C LYS A 11 -14.99 28.74 -46.74
N LYS A 12 -14.89 28.53 -48.06
CA LYS A 12 -14.98 27.22 -48.72
C LYS A 12 -13.76 26.39 -48.32
N LEU A 13 -13.92 25.48 -47.36
CA LEU A 13 -12.87 24.54 -46.96
C LEU A 13 -12.89 23.35 -47.94
N LEU A 14 -11.81 23.23 -48.72
CA LEU A 14 -11.58 22.14 -49.66
C LEU A 14 -11.45 20.81 -48.88
N ILE A 15 -12.37 19.88 -49.16
CA ILE A 15 -12.39 18.53 -48.62
C ILE A 15 -11.25 17.73 -49.28
N GLY A 16 -10.07 17.77 -48.64
CA GLY A 16 -8.98 16.85 -48.92
C GLY A 16 -9.31 15.50 -48.31
N MET A 17 -9.80 14.57 -49.13
CA MET A 17 -10.15 13.21 -48.75
C MET A 17 -8.87 12.39 -48.55
N VAL A 18 -8.24 12.49 -47.37
CA VAL A 18 -7.20 11.54 -46.96
C VAL A 18 -7.91 10.34 -46.37
N THR A 19 -8.05 9.29 -47.18
CA THR A 19 -8.40 7.94 -46.72
C THR A 19 -7.33 7.46 -45.75
N ILE A 20 -7.52 7.76 -44.47
CA ILE A 20 -6.85 7.08 -43.39
C ILE A 20 -7.47 5.69 -43.37
N SER A 21 -6.74 4.72 -43.92
CA SER A 21 -6.98 3.30 -43.71
C SER A 21 -7.04 3.06 -42.21
N GLY A 22 -8.25 3.04 -41.65
CA GLY A 22 -8.49 2.70 -40.27
C GLY A 22 -7.97 1.30 -40.06
N ILE A 23 -6.82 1.21 -39.40
CA ILE A 23 -6.29 -0.04 -38.85
C ILE A 23 -7.44 -0.61 -38.04
N VAL A 24 -7.99 -1.73 -38.50
CA VAL A 24 -8.91 -2.52 -37.72
C VAL A 24 -8.10 -3.01 -36.53
N ILE A 25 -8.13 -2.27 -35.41
CA ILE A 25 -7.65 -2.78 -34.13
C ILE A 25 -8.69 -3.83 -33.72
N LEU A 26 -8.55 -5.00 -34.33
CA LEU A 26 -9.25 -6.23 -33.99
C LEU A 26 -8.88 -6.57 -32.55
N GLY A 27 -9.68 -6.09 -31.61
CA GLY A 27 -10.52 -6.94 -30.76
C GLY A 27 -9.88 -8.05 -29.93
N SER A 28 -8.56 -8.12 -29.78
CA SER A 28 -7.92 -9.02 -28.80
C SER A 28 -7.35 -8.26 -27.61
N CYS A 29 -8.08 -7.25 -27.12
CA CYS A 29 -7.88 -6.76 -25.76
C CYS A 29 -8.33 -7.87 -24.80
N GLY A 30 -7.37 -8.74 -24.49
CA GLY A 30 -7.28 -9.69 -23.38
C GLY A 30 -8.58 -10.38 -22.98
N LYS A 31 -8.83 -11.59 -23.52
CA LYS A 31 -9.67 -12.54 -22.79
C LYS A 31 -9.07 -12.68 -21.39
N THR A 32 -9.84 -12.30 -20.39
CA THR A 32 -9.47 -12.53 -19.01
C THR A 32 -9.62 -14.02 -18.75
N GLU A 33 -8.51 -14.69 -18.46
CA GLU A 33 -8.53 -16.10 -18.09
C GLU A 33 -8.54 -16.20 -16.57
N THR A 34 -9.46 -16.99 -16.04
CA THR A 34 -9.54 -17.29 -14.61
C THR A 34 -9.10 -18.74 -14.44
N VAL A 35 -8.03 -18.94 -13.69
CA VAL A 35 -7.45 -20.27 -13.44
C VAL A 35 -7.28 -20.49 -11.94
N ASN A 36 -7.36 -21.74 -11.52
CA ASN A 36 -7.01 -22.14 -10.16
C ASN A 36 -5.54 -22.52 -10.14
N GLU A 37 -4.79 -21.91 -9.22
CA GLU A 37 -3.36 -22.11 -9.05
C GLU A 37 -3.05 -22.33 -7.57
N LEU A 38 -2.04 -23.16 -7.30
CA LEU A 38 -1.48 -23.25 -5.96
C LEU A 38 -0.47 -22.13 -5.76
N LEU A 39 -0.63 -21.33 -4.70
CA LEU A 39 0.25 -20.21 -4.38
C LEU A 39 0.68 -20.22 -2.91
N ILE A 40 1.82 -19.59 -2.66
CA ILE A 40 2.18 -19.10 -1.33
C ILE A 40 1.33 -17.85 -1.08
N VAL A 41 0.65 -17.82 0.05
CA VAL A 41 -0.02 -16.63 0.56
C VAL A 41 0.60 -16.25 1.89
N ASP A 42 0.72 -14.95 2.12
CA ASP A 42 1.34 -14.38 3.30
C ASP A 42 0.37 -13.49 4.09
N GLN A 43 0.65 -13.39 5.39
CA GLN A 43 0.07 -12.39 6.27
C GLN A 43 1.19 -11.86 7.16
N CYS A 44 1.53 -10.58 6.96
CA CYS A 44 2.66 -9.95 7.61
C CYS A 44 2.23 -8.89 8.62
N ASN A 45 3.03 -8.73 9.67
CA ASN A 45 3.11 -7.55 10.50
C ASN A 45 4.42 -6.83 10.12
N ASP A 46 4.29 -5.80 9.30
CA ASP A 46 5.43 -5.07 8.73
C ASP A 46 6.23 -4.29 9.78
N VAL A 47 5.65 -4.04 10.97
CA VAL A 47 6.34 -3.38 12.09
C VAL A 47 7.29 -4.35 12.80
N ARG A 48 6.96 -5.65 12.78
CA ARG A 48 7.72 -6.72 13.44
C ARG A 48 8.54 -7.56 12.47
N ASP A 49 8.49 -7.25 11.17
CA ASP A 49 9.06 -8.06 10.09
C ASP A 49 8.65 -9.54 10.21
N LEU A 50 7.42 -9.80 10.67
CA LEU A 50 6.90 -11.13 11.00
C LEU A 50 5.84 -11.53 9.99
N CYS A 51 6.07 -12.63 9.26
CA CYS A 51 5.14 -13.11 8.22
C CYS A 51 4.75 -14.56 8.44
N ARG A 52 3.44 -14.82 8.52
CA ARG A 52 2.85 -16.16 8.43
C ARG A 52 2.66 -16.53 6.96
N LEU A 53 3.02 -17.75 6.60
CA LEU A 53 2.97 -18.29 5.25
C LEU A 53 2.13 -19.55 5.21
N GLU A 54 1.33 -19.69 4.16
CA GLU A 54 0.63 -20.94 3.88
C GLU A 54 0.43 -21.18 2.39
N LEU A 55 0.24 -22.44 2.02
CA LEU A 55 -0.20 -22.84 0.70
C LEU A 55 -1.71 -22.68 0.60
N ALA A 56 -2.17 -22.00 -0.45
CA ALA A 56 -3.58 -21.82 -0.73
C ALA A 56 -3.92 -22.14 -2.19
N ASN A 57 -5.08 -22.75 -2.39
CA ASN A 57 -5.69 -22.81 -3.72
C ASN A 57 -6.28 -21.44 -4.03
N ALA A 58 -5.74 -20.80 -5.05
CA ALA A 58 -6.03 -19.43 -5.42
C ALA A 58 -6.67 -19.37 -6.79
N GLN A 59 -7.80 -18.68 -6.88
CA GLN A 59 -8.38 -18.32 -8.16
C GLN A 59 -7.73 -17.00 -8.61
N VAL A 60 -7.05 -17.05 -9.75
CA VAL A 60 -6.34 -15.90 -10.30
C VAL A 60 -6.84 -15.55 -11.68
N SER A 61 -7.07 -14.26 -11.87
CA SER A 61 -7.45 -13.66 -13.11
C SER A 61 -6.20 -13.08 -13.77
N ARG A 62 -5.91 -13.51 -15.00
CA ARG A 62 -4.80 -13.00 -15.80
C ARG A 62 -5.36 -12.22 -16.99
N TYR A 63 -4.88 -11.00 -17.18
CA TYR A 63 -5.18 -10.23 -18.39
C TYR A 63 -3.94 -9.49 -18.88
N THR A 64 -3.83 -9.33 -20.19
CA THR A 64 -2.75 -8.56 -20.80
C THR A 64 -3.22 -7.14 -21.02
N ASN A 65 -2.48 -6.17 -20.46
CA ASN A 65 -2.79 -4.76 -20.67
C ASN A 65 -2.35 -4.29 -22.07
N PHE A 66 -2.64 -3.03 -22.41
CA PHE A 66 -2.30 -2.44 -23.71
C PHE A 66 -0.79 -2.41 -24.01
N LEU A 67 0.06 -2.56 -22.99
CA LEU A 67 1.52 -2.63 -23.11
C LEU A 67 2.03 -4.06 -23.34
N GLY A 68 1.14 -5.05 -23.51
CA GLY A 68 1.53 -6.45 -23.63
C GLY A 68 1.98 -7.08 -22.30
N LYS A 69 1.80 -6.38 -21.16
CA LYS A 69 2.14 -6.93 -19.85
C LYS A 69 0.97 -7.72 -19.28
N THR A 70 1.23 -8.96 -18.87
CA THR A 70 0.27 -9.78 -18.14
C THR A 70 0.18 -9.31 -16.69
N ILE A 71 -1.03 -8.94 -16.27
CA ILE A 71 -1.37 -8.58 -14.89
C ILE A 71 -2.11 -9.77 -14.28
N LYS A 72 -1.62 -10.23 -13.12
CA LYS A 72 -2.24 -11.27 -12.30
C LYS A 72 -3.00 -10.59 -11.17
N ARG A 73 -4.29 -10.91 -11.04
CA ARG A 73 -5.16 -10.49 -9.93
C ARG A 73 -5.66 -11.71 -9.19
N LEU A 74 -5.38 -11.77 -7.90
CA LEU A 74 -5.97 -12.76 -7.01
C LEU A 74 -7.45 -12.41 -6.80
N GLN A 75 -8.36 -13.33 -7.11
CA GLN A 75 -9.81 -13.17 -6.94
C GLN A 75 -10.28 -13.75 -5.62
N SER A 76 -9.78 -14.94 -5.28
CA SER A 76 -10.07 -15.62 -4.03
C SER A 76 -8.93 -16.58 -3.69
N GLN A 77 -8.77 -16.88 -2.41
CA GLN A 77 -7.84 -17.91 -1.93
C GLN A 77 -8.52 -18.75 -0.87
N THR A 78 -8.20 -20.05 -0.84
CA THR A 78 -8.62 -20.96 0.22
C THR A 78 -7.37 -21.70 0.71
N PRO A 79 -6.99 -21.54 1.98
CA PRO A 79 -5.88 -22.29 2.56
C PRO A 79 -6.04 -23.79 2.36
N LEU A 80 -4.96 -24.45 1.95
CA LEU A 80 -4.93 -25.91 1.88
C LEU A 80 -4.81 -26.48 3.29
N ARG A 81 -5.84 -27.22 3.72
CA ARG A 81 -5.87 -27.98 4.97
C ARG A 81 -5.65 -29.46 4.67
N ASP A 82 -5.12 -30.19 5.66
CA ASP A 82 -4.96 -31.65 5.61
C ASP A 82 -4.20 -32.17 4.37
N ILE A 83 -3.10 -31.48 4.03
CA ILE A 83 -2.29 -31.80 2.85
C ILE A 83 -1.69 -33.20 3.00
N GLN A 84 -1.88 -34.04 1.97
CA GLN A 84 -1.12 -35.27 1.82
C GLN A 84 0.16 -34.99 1.03
N GLY A 85 1.31 -35.23 1.66
CA GLY A 85 2.61 -35.08 1.01
C GLY A 85 3.69 -34.49 1.91
N THR A 86 4.67 -33.86 1.29
CA THR A 86 5.77 -33.17 1.97
C THR A 86 5.79 -31.70 1.56
N VAL A 87 6.04 -30.83 2.54
CA VAL A 87 6.27 -29.41 2.35
C VAL A 87 7.59 -29.08 3.01
N THR A 88 8.42 -28.29 2.34
CA THR A 88 9.62 -27.70 2.92
C THR A 88 9.74 -26.25 2.45
N TRP A 89 9.62 -25.32 3.38
CA TRP A 89 9.78 -23.90 3.15
C TRP A 89 11.27 -23.54 3.10
N ASN A 90 11.64 -22.77 2.09
CA ASN A 90 12.99 -22.26 1.88
C ASN A 90 12.91 -20.74 1.84
N ALA A 91 13.47 -20.11 2.88
CA ALA A 91 13.51 -18.68 3.04
C ALA A 91 14.93 -18.16 2.82
N SER A 92 15.06 -16.87 2.50
CA SER A 92 16.34 -16.24 2.19
C SER A 92 17.30 -16.25 3.39
N ALA A 93 18.60 -16.08 3.11
CA ALA A 93 19.60 -16.03 4.16
C ALA A 93 19.28 -14.91 5.17
N GLY A 94 19.41 -15.22 6.47
CA GLY A 94 19.12 -14.30 7.56
C GLY A 94 17.69 -14.38 8.10
N THR A 95 16.78 -15.06 7.39
CA THR A 95 15.44 -15.39 7.92
C THR A 95 15.55 -16.41 9.05
N SER A 96 14.64 -16.32 10.02
CA SER A 96 14.51 -17.29 11.12
C SER A 96 13.05 -17.68 11.29
N LEU A 97 12.80 -18.94 11.68
CA LEU A 97 11.45 -19.36 12.03
C LEU A 97 10.98 -18.54 13.23
N ALA A 98 9.75 -18.02 13.16
CA ALA A 98 9.16 -17.24 14.23
C ALA A 98 8.72 -18.14 15.39
N ASP A 99 8.64 -17.59 16.60
CA ASP A 99 7.97 -18.26 17.71
C ASP A 99 6.45 -18.21 17.50
N ASN A 100 5.76 -19.34 17.74
CA ASN A 100 4.31 -19.40 17.59
C ASN A 100 3.58 -18.45 18.55
N SER A 101 4.13 -18.17 19.74
CA SER A 101 3.53 -17.18 20.65
C SER A 101 3.51 -15.78 20.05
N ASP A 102 4.58 -15.40 19.35
CA ASP A 102 4.67 -14.09 18.69
C ASP A 102 3.69 -14.00 17.52
N VAL A 103 3.56 -15.08 16.74
CA VAL A 103 2.55 -15.20 15.67
C VAL A 103 1.14 -15.04 16.23
N GLN A 104 0.83 -15.69 17.36
CA GLN A 104 -0.48 -15.56 18.01
C GLN A 104 -0.74 -14.14 18.51
N SER A 105 0.23 -13.51 19.18
CA SER A 105 0.05 -12.18 19.74
C SER A 105 0.00 -11.08 18.68
N GLU A 106 0.80 -11.19 17.62
CA GLU A 106 0.98 -10.12 16.63
C GLU A 106 0.07 -10.30 15.40
N LEU A 107 -0.37 -11.52 15.07
CA LEU A 107 -1.22 -11.81 13.91
C LEU A 107 -2.59 -12.42 14.28
N GLY A 108 -2.81 -12.83 15.53
CA GLY A 108 -4.06 -13.48 15.95
C GLY A 108 -4.29 -14.87 15.35
N LEU A 109 -3.24 -15.50 14.81
CA LEU A 109 -3.26 -16.79 14.13
C LEU A 109 -2.17 -17.71 14.69
N SER A 110 -2.10 -18.95 14.20
CA SER A 110 -1.07 -19.90 14.64
C SER A 110 -0.44 -20.62 13.44
N CYS A 111 0.76 -21.15 13.68
CA CYS A 111 1.37 -22.13 12.81
C CYS A 111 0.64 -23.48 12.94
N GLN A 112 0.91 -24.41 12.03
CA GLN A 112 0.35 -25.76 12.13
C GLN A 112 0.76 -26.39 13.46
N ASP A 113 -0.20 -27.01 14.16
CA ASP A 113 0.03 -27.69 15.44
C ASP A 113 0.69 -26.78 16.51
N ASP A 114 0.41 -25.48 16.45
CA ASP A 114 0.98 -24.45 17.33
C ASP A 114 2.52 -24.39 17.31
N ASN A 115 3.15 -24.85 16.22
CA ASN A 115 4.60 -24.89 16.09
C ASN A 115 5.06 -24.51 14.68
N CYS A 116 5.81 -23.41 14.58
CA CYS A 116 6.35 -22.93 13.31
C CYS A 116 7.58 -23.74 12.93
N THR A 117 7.44 -24.61 11.93
CA THR A 117 8.55 -25.40 11.38
C THR A 117 8.69 -25.17 9.88
N ALA A 118 9.87 -25.44 9.33
CA ALA A 118 10.08 -25.38 7.89
C ALA A 118 9.24 -26.43 7.12
N ASN A 119 8.63 -27.41 7.80
CA ASN A 119 7.86 -28.48 7.16
C ASN A 119 6.34 -28.40 7.44
N SER A 120 5.90 -27.36 8.15
CA SER A 120 4.50 -27.15 8.52
C SER A 120 3.77 -26.32 7.45
N ASN A 121 2.48 -26.56 7.25
CA ASN A 121 1.60 -25.68 6.48
C ASN A 121 0.34 -25.35 7.31
N SER A 122 0.25 -24.20 7.98
CA SER A 122 1.09 -22.99 7.85
C SER A 122 2.39 -22.97 8.67
N THR A 123 3.29 -22.05 8.32
CA THR A 123 4.49 -21.69 9.10
C THR A 123 4.64 -20.17 9.22
N ALA A 124 5.69 -19.67 9.89
CA ALA A 124 5.99 -18.25 9.97
C ALA A 124 7.49 -17.98 10.11
N TYR A 125 7.93 -16.82 9.60
CA TYR A 125 9.31 -16.35 9.68
C TYR A 125 9.37 -14.92 10.18
N THR A 126 10.41 -14.63 10.96
CA THR A 126 10.95 -13.28 11.11
C THR A 126 11.94 -13.02 9.98
N LEU A 127 11.71 -11.95 9.24
CA LEU A 127 12.44 -11.60 8.02
C LEU A 127 13.49 -10.52 8.33
N PRO A 128 14.74 -10.66 7.86
CA PRO A 128 15.72 -9.58 7.93
C PRO A 128 15.31 -8.48 6.95
N VAL A 129 15.82 -7.27 7.19
CA VAL A 129 15.69 -6.13 6.28
C VAL A 129 16.16 -6.47 4.87
N GLY A 130 15.34 -6.11 3.89
CA GLY A 130 15.65 -6.15 2.47
C GLY A 130 14.64 -7.00 1.71
N SER A 131 15.09 -7.52 0.56
CA SER A 131 14.25 -8.38 -0.27
C SER A 131 14.38 -9.84 0.16
N ASN A 132 13.28 -10.41 0.65
CA ASN A 132 13.21 -11.78 1.14
C ASN A 132 12.44 -12.64 0.15
N THR A 133 13.15 -13.55 -0.51
CA THR A 133 12.52 -14.58 -1.33
C THR A 133 12.15 -15.77 -0.46
N ILE A 134 10.88 -16.15 -0.54
CA ILE A 134 10.28 -17.32 0.09
C ILE A 134 9.86 -18.28 -1.02
N SER A 135 10.30 -19.52 -0.92
CA SER A 135 9.95 -20.59 -1.85
C SER A 135 9.57 -21.84 -1.06
N VAL A 136 8.96 -22.79 -1.76
CA VAL A 136 8.46 -24.03 -1.16
C VAL A 136 8.79 -25.18 -2.09
N SER A 137 9.19 -26.30 -1.50
CA SER A 137 9.52 -27.54 -2.21
C SER A 137 8.82 -28.73 -1.56
N GLY A 138 8.85 -29.87 -2.26
CA GLY A 138 8.14 -31.09 -1.88
C GLY A 138 7.04 -31.42 -2.86
N THR A 139 6.25 -32.43 -2.54
CA THR A 139 5.17 -32.92 -3.40
C THR A 139 3.89 -33.03 -2.61
N VAL A 140 2.79 -32.51 -3.15
CA VAL A 140 1.48 -32.54 -2.50
C VAL A 140 0.42 -33.10 -3.45
N THR A 141 -0.62 -33.72 -2.89
CA THR A 141 -1.78 -34.16 -3.67
C THR A 141 -2.95 -33.20 -3.46
N VAL A 142 -3.37 -32.51 -4.52
CA VAL A 142 -4.54 -31.62 -4.53
C VAL A 142 -5.51 -32.08 -5.60
N ASP A 143 -6.78 -32.30 -5.24
CA ASP A 143 -7.81 -32.82 -6.15
C ASP A 143 -7.41 -34.10 -6.90
N GLY A 144 -6.66 -34.98 -6.21
CA GLY A 144 -6.17 -36.25 -6.77
C GLY A 144 -4.98 -36.12 -7.74
N LYS A 145 -4.42 -34.92 -7.92
CA LYS A 145 -3.23 -34.68 -8.73
C LYS A 145 -2.03 -34.41 -7.83
N THR A 146 -0.91 -35.08 -8.14
CA THR A 146 0.39 -34.76 -7.54
C THR A 146 0.93 -33.48 -8.17
N ILE A 147 1.32 -32.53 -7.32
CA ILE A 147 1.91 -31.23 -7.69
C ILE A 147 3.33 -31.20 -7.12
N ASP A 148 4.30 -30.78 -7.94
CA ASP A 148 5.66 -30.49 -7.48
C ASP A 148 5.73 -29.01 -7.08
N LEU A 149 5.88 -28.78 -5.77
CA LEU A 149 5.84 -27.43 -5.21
C LEU A 149 6.98 -26.54 -5.74
N ALA A 150 8.13 -27.11 -6.08
CA ALA A 150 9.27 -26.31 -6.54
C ALA A 150 9.10 -25.79 -7.98
N THR A 151 8.32 -26.50 -8.80
CA THR A 151 8.08 -26.12 -10.21
C THR A 151 6.75 -25.41 -10.42
N ASP A 152 5.72 -25.82 -9.67
CA ASP A 152 4.34 -25.40 -9.92
C ASP A 152 3.91 -24.22 -9.05
N VAL A 153 4.63 -23.95 -7.94
CA VAL A 153 4.37 -22.82 -7.05
C VAL A 153 5.47 -21.76 -7.21
N PRO A 154 5.14 -20.56 -7.71
CA PRO A 154 6.13 -19.49 -7.83
C PRO A 154 6.59 -19.02 -6.44
N ALA A 155 7.87 -18.68 -6.34
CA ALA A 155 8.41 -18.04 -5.14
C ALA A 155 7.73 -16.67 -4.91
N LEU A 156 7.54 -16.34 -3.64
CA LEU A 156 7.04 -15.07 -3.15
C LEU A 156 8.22 -14.18 -2.76
N VAL A 157 8.15 -12.89 -3.06
CA VAL A 157 9.14 -11.90 -2.60
C VAL A 157 8.45 -10.93 -1.65
N ILE A 158 8.95 -10.88 -0.42
CA ILE A 158 8.49 -9.96 0.62
C ILE A 158 9.62 -8.97 0.88
N ASN A 159 9.36 -7.68 0.68
CA ASN A 159 10.35 -6.66 0.98
C ASN A 159 10.07 -6.11 2.38
N THR A 160 11.00 -6.34 3.30
CA THR A 160 11.03 -5.67 4.59
C THR A 160 11.98 -4.49 4.45
N SER A 161 11.57 -3.31 4.88
CA SER A 161 12.55 -2.27 5.15
C SER A 161 13.13 -2.51 6.53
N ALA A 162 14.27 -1.90 6.85
CA ALA A 162 14.55 -1.68 8.25
C ALA A 162 13.31 -1.02 8.84
N ALA A 163 12.98 -1.33 10.08
CA ALA A 163 12.30 -0.38 10.95
C ALA A 163 13.14 0.92 11.15
N GLY A 164 13.87 1.36 10.13
CA GLY A 164 14.10 2.74 9.75
C GLY A 164 13.20 3.10 8.57
N SER A 165 11.92 2.72 8.61
CA SER A 165 10.88 3.72 8.34
C SER A 165 11.36 4.99 9.00
N SER A 166 11.79 5.98 8.23
CA SER A 166 12.24 7.23 8.84
C SER A 166 11.10 7.73 9.71
N VAL A 167 11.40 7.93 10.98
CA VAL A 167 10.45 8.41 11.96
C VAL A 167 10.70 9.90 12.11
N HIS A 168 9.63 10.66 12.19
CA HIS A 168 9.69 12.04 12.62
C HIS A 168 8.69 12.28 13.75
N VAL A 169 9.13 13.01 14.76
CA VAL A 169 8.32 13.38 15.92
C VAL A 169 8.10 14.88 15.86
N PHE A 170 6.85 15.28 15.68
CA PHE A 170 6.45 16.67 15.64
C PHE A 170 6.19 17.16 17.06
N PRO A 171 6.83 18.27 17.47
CA PRO A 171 6.40 19.00 18.65
C PRO A 171 4.91 19.31 18.54
N THR A 172 4.14 19.03 19.58
CA THR A 172 2.67 19.15 19.54
C THR A 172 2.16 19.84 20.80
N GLU A 173 1.37 20.91 20.64
CA GLU A 173 0.79 21.70 21.74
C GLU A 173 -0.74 21.83 21.55
N LEU A 174 -1.46 20.74 21.73
CA LEU A 174 -2.92 20.71 21.53
C LEU A 174 -3.63 21.51 22.63
N GLU A 175 -4.61 22.32 22.22
CA GLU A 175 -5.39 23.18 23.12
C GLU A 175 -6.83 22.68 23.28
N GLY A 176 -7.43 22.97 24.43
CA GLY A 176 -8.85 22.71 24.69
C GLY A 176 -9.19 21.21 24.76
N ASN A 177 -10.27 20.82 24.07
CA ASN A 177 -10.77 19.44 24.05
C ASN A 177 -10.09 18.56 23.00
N LEU A 178 -9.19 19.12 22.20
CA LEU A 178 -8.53 18.38 21.13
C LEU A 178 -7.52 17.40 21.74
N THR A 179 -7.75 16.10 21.53
CA THR A 179 -6.84 15.06 22.04
C THR A 179 -5.86 14.60 20.97
N LEU A 180 -4.67 14.17 21.41
CA LEU A 180 -3.66 13.61 20.51
C LEU A 180 -4.16 12.33 19.85
N GLN A 181 -4.96 11.53 20.55
CA GLN A 181 -5.52 10.29 20.00
C GLN A 181 -6.50 10.59 18.87
N ASP A 182 -7.39 11.57 19.03
CA ASP A 182 -8.33 11.95 17.98
C ASP A 182 -7.61 12.49 16.73
N LEU A 183 -6.52 13.23 16.92
CA LEU A 183 -5.65 13.69 15.84
C LEU A 183 -4.99 12.52 15.11
N VAL A 184 -4.41 11.58 15.87
CA VAL A 184 -3.78 10.36 15.33
C VAL A 184 -4.79 9.52 14.55
N ASP A 185 -5.97 9.29 15.10
CA ASP A 185 -7.03 8.51 14.46
C ASP A 185 -7.52 9.19 13.18
N SER A 186 -7.65 10.52 13.20
CA SER A 186 -8.04 11.32 12.01
C SER A 186 -6.98 11.27 10.92
N LEU A 187 -5.70 11.43 11.25
CA LEU A 187 -4.60 11.34 10.28
C LEU A 187 -4.48 9.93 9.69
N ASN A 188 -4.69 8.89 10.51
CA ASN A 188 -4.63 7.50 10.07
C ASN A 188 -5.73 7.13 9.07
N GLN A 189 -6.83 7.87 8.98
CA GLN A 189 -7.80 7.72 7.88
C GLN A 189 -7.17 8.03 6.52
N GLY A 190 -6.17 8.94 6.49
CA GLY A 190 -5.41 9.32 5.31
C GLY A 190 -4.06 8.60 5.13
N ARG A 191 -3.74 7.59 5.96
CA ARG A 191 -2.41 6.95 6.02
C ARG A 191 -1.88 6.47 4.67
N HIS A 192 -2.76 5.92 3.84
CA HIS A 192 -2.40 5.38 2.52
C HIS A 192 -1.95 6.46 1.54
N TYR A 193 -2.44 7.70 1.70
CA TYR A 193 -1.97 8.85 0.93
C TYR A 193 -0.69 9.42 1.52
N ALA A 194 -0.57 9.46 2.85
CA ALA A 194 0.66 9.90 3.50
C ALA A 194 1.85 8.95 3.27
N HIS A 195 1.60 7.70 2.84
CA HIS A 195 2.59 6.63 2.83
C HIS A 195 3.28 6.50 4.18
N ALA A 196 2.48 6.54 5.24
CA ALA A 196 2.96 6.55 6.61
C ALA A 196 1.87 6.15 7.59
N THR A 197 2.27 5.66 8.76
CA THR A 197 1.40 5.47 9.93
C THR A 197 1.64 6.55 10.97
N PHE A 198 0.56 7.06 11.57
CA PHE A 198 0.61 8.06 12.63
C PHE A 198 0.40 7.42 14.00
N SER A 199 1.10 7.90 15.01
CA SER A 199 1.00 7.43 16.40
C SER A 199 1.41 8.52 17.38
N ALA A 200 1.20 8.29 18.68
CA ALA A 200 1.73 9.16 19.73
C ALA A 200 3.15 8.74 20.12
N ASP A 201 3.99 9.72 20.44
CA ASP A 201 5.25 9.56 21.17
C ASP A 201 5.24 10.50 22.38
N GLY A 202 4.81 9.98 23.52
CA GLY A 202 4.48 10.79 24.69
C GLY A 202 3.32 11.75 24.37
N SER A 203 3.58 13.06 24.48
CA SER A 203 2.62 14.12 24.13
C SER A 203 2.76 14.62 22.69
N ASN A 204 3.66 14.04 21.90
CA ASN A 204 3.97 14.49 20.55
C ASN A 204 3.36 13.56 19.50
N LEU A 205 3.01 14.12 18.35
CA LEU A 205 2.63 13.37 17.17
C LEU A 205 3.88 12.75 16.52
N LYS A 206 3.78 11.49 16.13
CA LYS A 206 4.82 10.74 15.43
C LYS A 206 4.30 10.23 14.10
N ILE A 207 5.08 10.44 13.05
CA ILE A 207 4.89 9.82 11.73
C ILE A 207 5.97 8.77 11.51
N GLN A 208 5.57 7.62 11.00
CA GLN A 208 6.47 6.53 10.61
C GLN A 208 6.20 6.20 9.15
N CYS A 209 7.17 6.46 8.28
CA CYS A 209 7.02 6.25 6.84
C CYS A 209 6.93 4.77 6.45
N ASP A 210 6.15 4.46 5.43
CA ASP A 210 6.06 3.12 4.87
C ASP A 210 7.38 2.72 4.18
N PRO A 211 7.65 1.41 3.99
CA PRO A 211 8.79 0.94 3.20
C PRO A 211 8.86 1.60 1.82
N GLY A 212 10.05 2.08 1.43
CA GLY A 212 10.25 2.82 0.17
C GLY A 212 9.90 4.31 0.25
N TYR A 213 9.55 4.80 1.44
CA TYR A 213 9.32 6.21 1.72
C TYR A 213 10.20 6.71 2.87
N VAL A 214 10.44 8.01 2.88
CA VAL A 214 11.35 8.69 3.80
C VAL A 214 10.79 10.06 4.22
N TRP A 215 11.12 10.47 5.44
CA TRP A 215 10.93 11.80 5.98
C TRP A 215 12.22 12.59 5.76
N LEU A 216 12.10 13.81 5.26
CA LEU A 216 13.25 14.66 4.98
C LEU A 216 13.65 15.42 6.24
N ASP A 217 14.91 15.31 6.66
CA ASP A 217 15.44 15.93 7.90
C ASP A 217 15.32 17.46 7.92
N ASP A 218 15.27 18.11 6.75
CA ASP A 218 15.11 19.56 6.61
C ASP A 218 13.65 20.03 6.76
N ILE A 219 12.70 19.09 6.83
CA ILE A 219 11.29 19.38 7.10
C ILE A 219 10.99 19.12 8.57
N ASN A 220 11.07 20.18 9.37
CA ASN A 220 10.82 20.14 10.81
C ASN A 220 10.05 21.38 11.28
N PRO A 221 8.77 21.53 10.91
CA PRO A 221 7.97 22.65 11.40
C PRO A 221 7.62 22.46 12.88
N GLU A 222 7.95 23.48 13.68
CA GLU A 222 7.39 23.64 15.04
C GLU A 222 5.86 23.66 15.01
N TYR A 223 5.24 23.41 16.16
CA TYR A 223 3.78 23.53 16.29
C TYR A 223 3.31 24.96 15.96
N GLY A 224 2.20 25.08 15.22
CA GLY A 224 1.74 26.33 14.62
C GLY A 224 2.48 26.74 13.35
N GLY A 225 3.48 25.98 12.92
CA GLY A 225 4.38 26.30 11.83
C GLY A 225 4.16 25.46 10.56
N GLN A 226 4.88 25.87 9.51
CA GLN A 226 4.91 25.16 8.23
C GLN A 226 6.33 25.05 7.67
N SER A 227 6.55 24.08 6.80
CA SER A 227 7.79 23.89 6.04
C SER A 227 7.46 23.49 4.61
N SER A 228 8.35 23.79 3.67
CA SER A 228 8.20 23.38 2.27
C SER A 228 9.43 22.62 1.80
N ALA A 229 9.22 21.47 1.17
CA ALA A 229 10.26 20.73 0.48
C ALA A 229 10.41 21.20 -0.97
N ALA A 230 11.53 20.81 -1.61
CA ALA A 230 11.76 21.03 -3.03
C ALA A 230 10.90 20.12 -3.93
N SER A 231 10.53 18.94 -3.42
CA SER A 231 9.70 17.95 -4.12
C SER A 231 8.35 17.81 -3.42
N ALA A 232 7.30 17.62 -4.23
CA ALA A 232 5.96 17.35 -3.73
C ALA A 232 5.76 15.85 -3.47
N ARG A 233 4.78 15.52 -2.61
CA ARG A 233 4.41 14.16 -2.23
C ARG A 233 2.93 14.07 -1.90
N SER A 234 2.39 12.86 -1.90
CA SER A 234 1.08 12.59 -1.32
C SER A 234 1.11 12.82 0.20
N VAL A 235 0.02 13.34 0.76
CA VAL A 235 -0.08 13.75 2.17
C VAL A 235 -1.43 13.32 2.75
N ALA A 236 -1.49 13.10 4.06
CA ALA A 236 -2.73 13.16 4.83
C ALA A 236 -2.96 14.60 5.29
N MET A 237 -4.18 15.10 5.13
CA MET A 237 -4.59 16.42 5.58
C MET A 237 -5.82 16.32 6.48
N VAL A 238 -5.72 16.89 7.67
CA VAL A 238 -6.84 16.99 8.62
C VAL A 238 -6.93 18.41 9.15
N SER A 239 -8.15 18.82 9.45
CA SER A 239 -8.42 20.07 10.13
C SER A 239 -9.29 19.86 11.34
N TRP A 240 -9.00 20.53 12.44
CA TRP A 240 -9.91 20.68 13.55
C TRP A 240 -10.80 21.90 13.31
N VAL A 241 -12.11 21.76 13.51
CA VAL A 241 -13.07 22.86 13.41
C VAL A 241 -13.55 23.23 14.81
N GLU A 242 -13.10 24.37 15.34
CA GLU A 242 -13.36 24.72 16.74
C GLU A 242 -14.84 24.90 17.07
N GLU A 243 -15.61 25.49 16.16
CA GLU A 243 -17.06 25.71 16.36
C GLU A 243 -17.85 24.40 16.48
N LEU A 244 -17.35 23.33 15.88
CA LEU A 244 -17.99 22.02 15.86
C LEU A 244 -17.33 21.02 16.82
N GLU A 245 -16.19 21.40 17.41
CA GLU A 245 -15.33 20.54 18.22
C GLU A 245 -15.09 19.16 17.59
N GLU A 246 -14.73 19.13 16.30
CA GLU A 246 -14.48 17.87 15.58
C GLU A 246 -13.40 17.99 14.51
N PHE A 247 -12.77 16.85 14.21
CA PHE A 247 -11.87 16.71 13.07
C PHE A 247 -12.64 16.51 11.76
N ARG A 248 -12.13 17.14 10.71
CA ARG A 248 -12.54 16.94 9.33
C ARG A 248 -11.33 16.48 8.54
N VAL A 249 -11.44 15.30 7.95
CA VAL A 249 -10.53 14.83 6.90
C VAL A 249 -10.93 15.57 5.63
N ASP A 250 -10.03 16.40 5.09
CA ASP A 250 -10.34 17.25 3.94
C ASP A 250 -10.24 16.45 2.63
N GLU A 251 -11.18 15.51 2.42
CA GLU A 251 -11.29 14.64 1.24
C GLU A 251 -11.27 15.44 -0.08
N PHE A 252 -11.81 16.66 -0.09
CA PHE A 252 -11.95 17.46 -1.29
C PHE A 252 -10.61 17.87 -1.90
N ARG A 253 -9.57 18.02 -1.07
CA ARG A 253 -8.20 18.26 -1.55
C ARG A 253 -7.50 17.00 -2.04
N PHE A 254 -7.77 15.83 -1.43
CA PHE A 254 -7.20 14.56 -1.91
C PHE A 254 -7.59 14.25 -3.36
N LEU A 255 -8.72 14.75 -3.85
CA LEU A 255 -9.16 14.52 -5.24
C LEU A 255 -8.51 15.46 -6.28
N HIS A 256 -7.87 16.56 -5.86
CA HIS A 256 -7.37 17.59 -6.78
C HIS A 256 -5.88 17.95 -6.60
N PHE A 257 -5.30 17.66 -5.43
CA PHE A 257 -3.90 17.91 -5.12
C PHE A 257 -3.25 16.62 -4.62
N ASP A 258 -3.05 15.65 -5.52
CA ASP A 258 -2.36 14.39 -5.20
C ASP A 258 -0.95 14.63 -4.64
N MET A 259 -0.35 15.81 -4.88
CA MET A 259 0.99 16.12 -4.41
C MET A 259 1.08 17.52 -3.80
N SER A 260 1.59 17.59 -2.58
CA SER A 260 1.94 18.82 -1.88
C SER A 260 3.42 18.84 -1.50
N SER A 261 4.07 20.00 -1.66
CA SER A 261 5.40 20.25 -1.11
C SER A 261 5.37 20.79 0.31
N LEU A 262 4.19 21.13 0.84
CA LEU A 262 4.03 21.71 2.16
C LEU A 262 3.93 20.64 3.24
N THR A 263 4.28 21.04 4.45
CA THR A 263 4.03 20.33 5.69
C THR A 263 3.49 21.34 6.68
N LEU A 264 2.32 21.06 7.27
CA LEU A 264 1.67 21.89 8.26
C LEU A 264 1.61 21.12 9.59
N ASN A 265 2.06 21.74 10.67
CA ASN A 265 1.98 21.16 12.02
C ASN A 265 1.14 22.09 12.91
N GLY A 266 -0.17 21.84 13.01
CA GLY A 266 -1.06 22.62 13.87
C GLY A 266 -1.24 24.08 13.44
N VAL A 267 -1.19 24.38 12.14
CA VAL A 267 -1.29 25.76 11.64
C VAL A 267 -2.72 26.27 11.78
N ARG A 268 -2.89 27.38 12.50
CA ARG A 268 -4.19 27.99 12.75
C ARG A 268 -4.57 28.98 11.64
N LEU A 269 -5.73 28.80 11.01
CA LEU A 269 -6.34 29.75 10.07
C LEU A 269 -7.81 29.98 10.46
N GLY A 270 -8.09 31.11 11.10
CA GLY A 270 -9.42 31.39 11.65
C GLY A 270 -9.77 30.43 12.80
N ASN A 271 -10.96 29.83 12.72
CA ASN A 271 -11.49 28.83 13.65
C ASN A 271 -11.07 27.39 13.29
N HIS A 272 -10.06 27.23 12.42
CA HIS A 272 -9.53 25.95 12.00
C HIS A 272 -8.06 25.79 12.37
N VAL A 273 -7.67 24.58 12.76
CA VAL A 273 -6.27 24.17 12.97
C VAL A 273 -5.94 23.04 12.01
N PHE A 274 -4.84 23.15 11.26
CA PHE A 274 -4.52 22.26 10.15
C PHE A 274 -3.25 21.45 10.37
N TRP A 275 -3.31 20.19 9.96
CA TRP A 275 -2.16 19.30 9.83
C TRP A 275 -2.12 18.76 8.40
N GLU A 276 -0.92 18.76 7.82
CA GLU A 276 -0.67 18.24 6.48
C GLU A 276 0.70 17.60 6.47
N MET A 277 0.75 16.29 6.25
CA MET A 277 2.01 15.53 6.35
C MET A 277 1.94 14.21 5.60
N GLY A 278 3.10 13.77 5.11
CA GLY A 278 3.31 12.51 4.43
C GLY A 278 4.79 12.24 4.27
N CYS A 279 5.14 11.14 3.62
CA CYS A 279 6.51 10.76 3.35
C CYS A 279 6.84 10.84 1.85
N TRP A 280 8.11 11.08 1.54
CA TRP A 280 8.61 11.16 0.17
C TRP A 280 9.08 9.80 -0.30
N PRO A 281 8.88 9.42 -1.57
CA PRO A 281 9.48 8.21 -2.10
C PRO A 281 11.03 8.32 -2.04
N THR A 282 11.68 7.23 -1.63
CA THR A 282 13.16 7.12 -1.62
C THR A 282 13.76 7.07 -3.02
#